data_AF-Q8YSS7-F1
#
_entry.id   AF-Q8YSS7-F1
#
_cell.length_a   1.000
_cell.length_b   1.000
_cell.length_c   1.000
_cell.angle_alpha   90.00
_cell.angle_beta   90.00
_cell.angle_gamma   90.00
#
_symmetry.space_group_name_H-M   'P 1'
#
loop_
_entity.id
_entity.type
_entity.pdbx_description
1 polymer ?
#
loop_
_entity_poly.entity_id
_entity_poly.type
_entity_poly.pdbx_seq_one_letter_code
_entity_poly.pdbx_strand_id
1 'polypeptide(L)'
;MNKSKNSGILEQFVNTVMGVKTGNQQQSLNTSITTTQELDIKAVLVYKLGTILQIAVMILALLGMEKLIILIDSNSSFPNWFSTLLTALFFTLLSIRSRIFSLLDNTRSRQTYDQVIRPKWSPPPLAFPIVWMIIAVLRVISSVLVWQQMNHQFLVLPFIMFVVHLALGDTWNTIFTVERRLGAAVPVVILGPWLSALVVTAIYWQTNHVAGMILSFSCIWLTVAAALVFRIWQLNGSEPLYPVKLTPVEE
;
A
#
# COMPACT_ATOMS: atom_id res chain seq x y z
N MET A 1 -4.80 30.05 31.53
CA MET A 1 -4.97 28.58 31.56
C MET A 1 -5.90 28.11 30.43
N ASN A 2 -5.44 28.02 29.17
CA ASN A 2 -6.32 27.58 28.07
C ASN A 2 -5.65 26.70 26.99
N LYS A 3 -4.42 26.19 27.25
CA LYS A 3 -3.62 25.47 26.25
C LYS A 3 -3.81 23.94 26.25
N SER A 4 -4.30 23.33 27.34
CA SER A 4 -4.43 21.87 27.43
C SER A 4 -5.72 21.29 26.83
N LYS A 5 -6.76 22.11 26.62
CA LYS A 5 -8.04 21.64 26.10
C LYS A 5 -8.03 21.40 24.58
N ASN A 6 -7.19 22.15 23.85
CA ASN A 6 -7.09 22.04 22.38
C ASN A 6 -6.22 20.85 21.91
N SER A 7 -5.23 20.42 22.70
CA SER A 7 -4.40 19.26 22.32
C SER A 7 -5.20 17.95 22.35
N GLY A 8 -6.11 17.79 23.31
CA GLY A 8 -6.94 16.59 23.42
C GLY A 8 -7.91 16.38 22.25
N ILE A 9 -8.47 17.47 21.72
CA ILE A 9 -9.41 17.41 20.58
C ILE A 9 -8.65 17.05 19.29
N LEU A 10 -7.47 17.65 19.07
CA LEU A 10 -6.62 17.34 17.92
C LEU A 10 -6.15 15.88 17.97
N GLU A 11 -5.76 15.38 19.14
CA GLU A 11 -5.37 13.98 19.29
C GLU A 11 -6.54 13.03 19.08
N GLN A 12 -7.73 13.34 19.58
CA GLN A 12 -8.92 12.52 19.32
C GLN A 12 -9.29 12.49 17.83
N PHE A 13 -9.21 13.64 17.15
CA PHE A 13 -9.48 13.72 15.71
C PHE A 13 -8.47 12.89 14.92
N VAL A 14 -7.17 13.01 15.23
CA VAL A 14 -6.11 12.19 14.63
C VAL A 14 -6.35 10.71 14.91
N ASN A 15 -6.72 10.33 16.13
CA ASN A 15 -6.96 8.93 16.50
C ASN A 15 -8.16 8.33 15.77
N THR A 16 -9.20 9.14 15.54
CA THR A 16 -10.40 8.72 14.83
C THR A 16 -10.14 8.56 13.34
N VAL A 17 -9.46 9.54 12.73
CA VAL A 17 -9.03 9.48 11.33
C VAL A 17 -8.06 8.32 11.08
N MET A 18 -7.22 8.00 12.07
CA MET A 18 -6.25 6.91 12.01
C MET A 18 -6.80 5.55 12.49
N GLY A 19 -8.06 5.48 12.92
CA GLY A 19 -8.70 4.23 13.34
C GLY A 19 -8.10 3.58 14.59
N VAL A 20 -7.66 4.36 15.57
CA VAL A 20 -7.02 3.86 16.81
C VAL A 20 -8.08 3.64 17.90
N LYS A 21 -8.32 2.39 18.30
CA LYS A 21 -9.13 2.05 19.49
C LYS A 21 -8.26 2.10 20.74
N THR A 22 -8.74 2.80 21.78
CA THR A 22 -8.13 2.87 23.11
C THR A 22 -8.38 1.57 23.87
N GLY A 23 -7.48 0.59 23.71
CA GLY A 23 -7.49 -0.68 24.46
C GLY A 23 -6.52 -0.62 25.64
N ASN A 24 -6.92 -1.18 26.77
CA ASN A 24 -6.27 -1.11 28.08
C ASN A 24 -4.76 -1.44 28.07
N GLN A 25 -4.01 -0.59 28.76
CA GLN A 25 -2.62 -0.78 29.13
C GLN A 25 -2.52 -1.85 30.23
N GLN A 26 -1.93 -3.00 29.93
CA GLN A 26 -1.06 -3.69 30.89
C GLN A 26 -0.28 -4.84 30.24
N GLN A 27 0.94 -5.01 30.77
CA GLN A 27 1.83 -6.18 30.66
C GLN A 27 2.98 -6.08 29.64
N SER A 28 3.99 -5.30 30.03
CA SER A 28 5.38 -5.48 29.61
C SER A 28 5.92 -6.80 30.17
N LEU A 29 6.06 -7.81 29.32
CA LEU A 29 6.90 -8.99 29.60
C LEU A 29 8.11 -8.92 28.68
N ASN A 30 9.29 -8.75 29.30
CA ASN A 30 10.57 -8.96 28.66
C ASN A 30 10.71 -10.46 28.34
N THR A 31 10.21 -10.90 27.19
CA THR A 31 10.45 -12.26 26.70
C THR A 31 11.56 -12.18 25.66
N SER A 32 12.71 -12.79 25.94
CA SER A 32 13.76 -12.98 24.94
C SER A 32 13.26 -13.94 23.86
N ILE A 33 12.78 -13.39 22.74
CA ILE A 33 12.25 -14.15 21.61
C ILE A 33 13.41 -14.83 20.87
N THR A 34 13.50 -16.15 20.95
CA THR A 34 14.41 -16.95 20.11
C THR A 34 13.74 -17.26 18.77
N THR A 35 14.40 -16.87 17.68
CA THR A 35 13.95 -17.15 16.31
C THR A 35 14.26 -18.61 15.96
N THR A 36 13.26 -19.49 15.91
CA THR A 36 13.45 -20.88 15.45
C THR A 36 13.43 -20.90 13.92
N GLN A 37 14.49 -21.38 13.25
CA GLN A 37 14.69 -21.35 11.79
C GLN A 37 13.70 -22.22 10.97
N GLU A 38 12.43 -22.30 11.38
CA GLU A 38 11.35 -22.94 10.64
C GLU A 38 10.53 -21.92 9.86
N LEU A 39 10.30 -22.22 8.60
CA LEU A 39 9.53 -21.41 7.67
C LEU A 39 8.06 -21.41 8.10
N ASP A 40 7.47 -20.24 8.29
CA ASP A 40 6.05 -20.10 8.61
C ASP A 40 5.19 -20.25 7.34
N ILE A 41 4.94 -21.51 6.95
CA ILE A 41 4.16 -21.88 5.76
C ILE A 41 2.73 -21.30 5.84
N LYS A 42 2.15 -21.22 7.04
CA LYS A 42 0.80 -20.67 7.24
C LYS A 42 0.76 -19.19 6.88
N ALA A 43 1.74 -18.41 7.34
CA ALA A 43 1.83 -16.99 6.99
C ALA A 43 2.04 -16.77 5.49
N VAL A 44 2.96 -17.53 4.85
CA VAL A 44 3.18 -17.44 3.40
C VAL A 44 1.90 -17.73 2.62
N LEU A 45 1.15 -18.75 3.03
CA LEU A 45 -0.10 -19.15 2.38
C LEU A 45 -1.17 -18.07 2.56
N VAL A 46 -1.32 -17.49 3.76
CA VAL A 46 -2.24 -16.39 4.03
C VAL A 46 -1.89 -15.16 3.18
N TYR A 47 -0.62 -14.80 3.04
CA TYR A 47 -0.23 -13.67 2.19
C TYR A 47 -0.55 -13.93 0.73
N LYS A 48 -0.20 -15.10 0.21
CA LYS A 48 -0.45 -15.44 -1.20
C LYS A 48 -1.94 -15.48 -1.50
N LEU A 49 -2.73 -16.18 -0.70
CA LEU A 49 -4.18 -16.25 -0.89
C LEU A 49 -4.85 -14.89 -0.71
N GLY A 50 -4.46 -14.13 0.32
CA GLY A 50 -4.97 -12.77 0.55
C GLY A 50 -4.68 -11.85 -0.64
N THR A 51 -3.47 -11.91 -1.19
CA THR A 51 -3.08 -11.12 -2.37
C THR A 51 -3.89 -11.53 -3.61
N ILE A 52 -4.01 -12.84 -3.87
CA ILE A 52 -4.75 -13.36 -5.03
C ILE A 52 -6.23 -12.97 -4.93
N LEU A 53 -6.83 -13.12 -3.76
CA LEU A 53 -8.23 -12.75 -3.53
C LEU A 53 -8.43 -11.24 -3.70
N GLN A 54 -7.52 -10.42 -3.18
CA GLN A 54 -7.55 -8.97 -3.38
C GLN A 54 -7.47 -8.61 -4.88
N ILE A 55 -6.55 -9.22 -5.63
CA ILE A 55 -6.45 -9.02 -7.08
C ILE A 55 -7.75 -9.40 -7.77
N ALA A 56 -8.35 -10.55 -7.44
CA ALA A 56 -9.61 -11.00 -8.03
C ALA A 56 -10.75 -10.01 -7.78
N VAL A 57 -10.90 -9.52 -6.54
CA VAL A 57 -11.90 -8.50 -6.19
C VAL A 57 -11.66 -7.20 -6.95
N MET A 58 -10.40 -6.77 -7.10
CA MET A 58 -10.08 -5.55 -7.84
C MET A 58 -10.34 -5.69 -9.34
N ILE A 59 -10.11 -6.87 -9.92
CA ILE A 59 -10.47 -7.16 -11.32
C ILE A 59 -11.99 -7.14 -11.50
N LEU A 60 -12.75 -7.72 -10.57
CA LEU A 60 -14.22 -7.62 -10.58
C LEU A 60 -14.69 -6.16 -10.47
N ALA A 61 -14.00 -5.33 -9.68
CA ALA A 61 -14.29 -3.89 -9.61
C ALA A 61 -14.01 -3.18 -10.94
N LEU A 62 -12.93 -3.52 -11.65
CA LEU A 62 -12.65 -3.01 -13.01
C LEU A 62 -13.77 -3.40 -13.99
N LEU A 63 -14.22 -4.65 -13.95
CA LEU A 63 -15.34 -5.12 -14.77
C LEU A 63 -16.64 -4.36 -14.46
N GLY A 64 -16.95 -4.17 -13.18
CA GLY A 64 -18.12 -3.41 -12.74
C GLY A 64 -18.08 -1.97 -13.24
N MET A 65 -16.92 -1.32 -13.15
CA MET A 65 -16.71 0.03 -13.66
C MET A 65 -16.85 0.12 -15.18
N GLU A 66 -16.30 -0.84 -15.93
CA GLU A 66 -16.44 -0.88 -17.38
C GLU A 66 -17.92 -0.95 -17.80
N LYS A 67 -18.68 -1.87 -17.19
CA LYS A 67 -20.12 -2.00 -17.47
C LYS A 67 -20.89 -0.74 -17.11
N LEU A 68 -20.52 -0.09 -16.01
CA LEU A 68 -21.17 1.13 -15.56
C LEU A 68 -20.88 2.33 -16.48
N ILE A 69 -19.64 2.47 -16.96
CA ILE A 69 -19.29 3.51 -17.94
C ILE A 69 -20.00 3.25 -19.27
N ILE A 70 -20.05 2.01 -19.76
CA ILE A 70 -20.80 1.68 -20.99
C ILE A 70 -22.28 2.04 -20.85
N LEU A 71 -22.88 1.77 -19.69
CA LEU A 71 -24.27 2.13 -19.41
C LEU A 71 -24.48 3.66 -19.43
N ILE A 72 -23.55 4.41 -18.83
CA ILE A 72 -23.60 5.88 -18.81
C ILE A 72 -23.41 6.45 -20.21
N ASP A 73 -22.39 5.99 -20.94
CA ASP A 73 -22.07 6.47 -22.29
C ASP A 73 -23.18 6.14 -23.30
N SER A 74 -23.91 5.02 -23.09
CA SER A 74 -25.09 4.69 -23.90
C SER A 74 -26.31 5.56 -23.61
N ASN A 75 -26.33 6.26 -22.47
CA ASN A 75 -27.44 7.13 -22.08
C ASN A 75 -27.09 8.61 -22.36
N SER A 76 -27.70 9.18 -23.41
CA SER A 76 -27.50 10.56 -23.86
C SER A 76 -27.86 11.65 -22.84
N SER A 77 -28.43 11.28 -21.69
CA SER A 77 -28.77 12.20 -20.61
C SER A 77 -27.54 12.71 -19.84
N PHE A 78 -26.41 12.01 -19.91
CA PHE A 78 -25.21 12.37 -19.16
C PHE A 78 -24.20 13.15 -19.99
N PRO A 79 -23.58 14.21 -19.44
CA PRO A 79 -22.48 14.91 -20.10
C PRO A 79 -21.23 14.03 -20.24
N ASN A 80 -20.46 14.21 -21.32
CA ASN A 80 -19.22 13.44 -21.58
C ASN A 80 -18.16 13.56 -20.47
N TRP A 81 -18.14 14.67 -19.72
CA TRP A 81 -17.21 14.85 -18.59
C TRP A 81 -17.55 13.97 -17.39
N PHE A 82 -18.79 13.48 -17.28
CA PHE A 82 -19.26 12.70 -16.14
C PHE A 82 -18.54 11.35 -16.05
N SER A 83 -18.37 10.66 -17.19
CA SER A 83 -17.60 9.40 -17.28
C SER A 83 -16.14 9.58 -16.88
N THR A 84 -15.54 10.72 -17.23
CA THR A 84 -14.16 11.07 -16.82
C THR A 84 -14.08 11.35 -15.32
N LEU A 85 -15.03 12.10 -14.76
CA LEU A 85 -15.09 12.34 -13.31
C LEU A 85 -15.19 11.03 -12.54
N LEU A 86 -16.11 10.15 -12.96
CA LEU A 86 -16.35 8.90 -12.26
C LEU A 86 -15.13 7.97 -12.33
N THR A 87 -14.46 7.93 -13.48
CA THR A 87 -13.20 7.20 -13.66
C THR A 87 -12.10 7.75 -12.75
N ALA A 88 -11.96 9.08 -12.68
CA ALA A 88 -10.99 9.72 -11.79
C ALA A 88 -11.28 9.40 -10.31
N LEU A 89 -12.54 9.45 -9.89
CA LEU A 89 -12.96 9.08 -8.54
C LEU A 89 -12.66 7.61 -8.24
N PHE A 90 -12.93 6.71 -9.18
CA PHE A 90 -12.62 5.29 -9.03
C PHE A 90 -11.12 5.04 -8.85
N PHE A 91 -10.27 5.62 -9.71
CA PHE A 91 -8.82 5.50 -9.55
C PHE A 91 -8.31 6.20 -8.29
N THR A 92 -8.98 7.26 -7.82
CA THR A 92 -8.67 7.92 -6.55
C THR A 92 -8.95 6.99 -5.38
N LEU A 93 -10.10 6.31 -5.38
CA LEU A 93 -10.44 5.30 -4.37
C LEU A 93 -9.42 4.16 -4.37
N LEU A 94 -9.07 3.63 -5.56
CA LEU A 94 -8.04 2.60 -5.69
C LEU A 94 -6.67 3.09 -5.19
N SER A 95 -6.30 4.34 -5.45
CA SER A 95 -4.97 4.87 -5.12
C SER A 95 -4.82 5.26 -3.65
N ILE A 96 -5.88 5.79 -3.01
CA ILE A 96 -5.85 6.19 -1.60
C ILE A 96 -5.98 4.96 -0.70
N ARG A 97 -6.85 4.02 -1.06
CA ARG A 97 -7.25 2.94 -0.15
C ARG A 97 -7.58 1.65 -0.89
N SER A 98 -6.66 1.16 -1.72
CA SER A 98 -6.70 -0.22 -2.24
C SER A 98 -6.89 -1.27 -1.14
N ARG A 99 -6.46 -0.94 0.09
CA ARG A 99 -6.65 -1.75 1.30
C ARG A 99 -8.10 -1.97 1.73
N ILE A 100 -9.06 -1.18 1.23
CA ILE A 100 -10.50 -1.50 1.45
C ILE A 100 -10.81 -2.89 0.88
N PHE A 101 -10.10 -3.30 -0.17
CA PHE A 101 -10.26 -4.60 -0.82
C PHE A 101 -9.39 -5.70 -0.20
N SER A 102 -8.57 -5.39 0.80
CA SER A 102 -7.70 -6.36 1.48
C SER A 102 -8.39 -6.90 2.74
N LEU A 103 -8.45 -8.23 2.87
CA LEU A 103 -9.02 -8.90 4.06
C LEU A 103 -8.05 -8.97 5.25
N LEU A 104 -6.83 -8.45 5.09
CA LEU A 104 -5.80 -8.51 6.12
C LEU A 104 -6.03 -7.40 7.17
N ASP A 105 -6.16 -7.79 8.44
CA ASP A 105 -6.30 -6.84 9.56
C ASP A 105 -5.03 -6.00 9.68
N ASN A 106 -5.18 -4.68 9.60
CA ASN A 106 -4.09 -3.71 9.46
C ASN A 106 -4.10 -2.65 10.57
N THR A 107 -4.71 -2.98 11.72
CA THR A 107 -4.75 -2.12 12.90
C THR A 107 -3.35 -1.95 13.51
N ARG A 108 -2.84 -0.71 13.51
CA ARG A 108 -1.52 -0.38 14.08
C ARG A 108 -1.65 -0.08 15.58
N SER A 109 -0.91 -0.79 16.43
CA SER A 109 -0.77 -0.41 17.85
C SER A 109 0.19 0.79 17.98
N ARG A 110 -0.21 1.81 18.75
CA ARG A 110 0.49 3.11 18.89
C ARG A 110 1.87 3.01 19.56
N GLN A 111 2.22 1.85 20.10
CA GLN A 111 3.28 1.71 21.11
C GLN A 111 4.67 1.32 20.57
N THR A 112 4.96 1.43 19.27
CA THR A 112 6.26 0.94 18.76
C THR A 112 6.80 1.73 17.57
N TYR A 113 7.07 3.01 17.77
CA TYR A 113 7.93 3.79 16.86
C TYR A 113 9.35 4.00 17.41
N ASP A 114 9.60 3.67 18.68
CA ASP A 114 10.80 4.14 19.42
C ASP A 114 11.97 3.15 19.46
N GLN A 115 11.86 1.95 18.89
CA GLN A 115 12.92 0.91 18.98
C GLN A 115 13.60 0.55 17.66
N VAL A 116 13.17 1.12 16.52
CA VAL A 116 13.77 0.80 15.21
C VAL A 116 14.89 1.80 14.90
N ILE A 117 16.12 1.31 14.78
CA ILE A 117 17.27 2.13 14.40
C ILE A 117 17.13 2.52 12.92
N ARG A 118 17.14 3.82 12.63
CA ARG A 118 16.98 4.37 11.28
C ARG A 118 18.30 4.96 10.77
N PRO A 119 18.57 4.90 9.46
CA PRO A 119 19.74 5.57 8.91
C PRO A 119 19.63 7.10 9.02
N LYS A 120 20.78 7.78 9.14
CA LYS A 120 20.86 9.25 9.29
C LYS A 120 20.21 10.05 8.15
N TRP A 121 20.12 9.45 6.96
CA TRP A 121 19.50 10.05 5.78
C TRP A 121 17.99 9.82 5.69
N SER A 122 17.36 9.17 6.68
CA SER A 122 15.93 8.89 6.65
C SER A 122 15.12 10.19 6.54
N PRO A 123 14.13 10.25 5.62
CA PRO A 123 13.24 11.40 5.53
C PRO A 123 12.50 11.66 6.86
N PRO A 124 12.14 12.93 7.14
CA PRO A 124 11.29 13.26 8.28
C PRO A 124 9.97 12.47 8.26
N PRO A 125 9.37 12.12 9.41
CA PRO A 125 8.12 11.35 9.45
C PRO A 125 6.98 11.94 8.61
N LEU A 126 6.90 13.27 8.52
CA LEU A 126 5.89 13.98 7.73
C LEU A 126 6.11 13.89 6.21
N ALA A 127 7.34 13.62 5.75
CA ALA A 127 7.62 13.51 4.31
C ALA A 127 6.91 12.29 3.69
N PHE A 128 6.78 11.19 4.43
CA PHE A 128 6.11 9.97 3.96
C PHE A 128 4.67 10.21 3.51
N PRO A 129 3.73 10.69 4.37
CA PRO A 129 2.35 10.91 3.96
C PRO A 129 2.24 11.92 2.82
N ILE A 130 3.07 12.98 2.80
CA ILE A 130 3.06 13.97 1.72
C ILE A 130 3.41 13.32 0.37
N VAL A 131 4.52 12.57 0.32
CA VAL A 131 4.94 11.93 -0.94
C VAL A 131 3.95 10.87 -1.39
N TRP A 132 3.37 10.09 -0.46
CA TRP A 132 2.33 9.12 -0.81
C TRP A 132 1.07 9.78 -1.37
N MET A 133 0.66 10.96 -0.85
CA MET A 133 -0.44 11.73 -1.42
C MET A 133 -0.13 12.22 -2.83
N ILE A 134 1.10 12.70 -3.07
CA ILE A 134 1.55 13.09 -4.41
C ILE A 134 1.48 11.89 -5.36
N ILE A 135 2.02 10.73 -4.94
CA ILE A 135 1.97 9.50 -5.75
C ILE A 135 0.54 9.07 -6.05
N ALA A 136 -0.38 9.20 -5.08
CA ALA A 136 -1.80 8.88 -5.31
C ALA A 136 -2.38 9.77 -6.43
N VAL A 137 -2.09 11.07 -6.42
CA VAL A 137 -2.51 11.99 -7.49
C VAL A 137 -1.87 11.63 -8.83
N LEU A 138 -0.56 11.36 -8.86
CA LEU A 138 0.16 10.97 -10.08
C LEU A 138 -0.43 9.68 -10.70
N ARG A 139 -0.78 8.70 -9.87
CA ARG A 139 -1.45 7.46 -10.31
C ARG A 139 -2.79 7.77 -10.96
N VAL A 140 -3.65 8.57 -10.32
CA VAL A 140 -4.96 8.94 -10.86
C VAL A 140 -4.83 9.62 -12.23
N ILE A 141 -3.96 10.63 -12.33
CA ILE A 141 -3.74 11.36 -13.59
C ILE A 141 -3.26 10.40 -14.69
N SER A 142 -2.26 9.56 -14.37
CA SER A 142 -1.71 8.60 -15.33
C SER A 142 -2.75 7.58 -15.78
N SER A 143 -3.56 7.05 -14.85
CA SER A 143 -4.61 6.08 -15.16
C SER A 143 -5.73 6.67 -16.01
N VAL A 144 -6.14 7.92 -15.78
CA VAL A 144 -7.13 8.61 -16.62
C VAL A 144 -6.61 8.83 -18.04
N LEU A 145 -5.33 9.21 -18.20
CA LEU A 145 -4.70 9.38 -19.51
C LEU A 145 -4.62 8.05 -20.29
N VAL A 146 -4.29 6.95 -19.61
CA VAL A 146 -4.30 5.61 -20.21
C VAL A 146 -5.72 5.17 -20.57
N TRP A 147 -6.70 5.45 -19.71
CA TRP A 147 -8.10 5.08 -19.94
C TRP A 147 -8.68 5.75 -21.20
N GLN A 148 -8.34 7.02 -21.42
CA GLN A 148 -8.69 7.75 -22.63
C GLN A 148 -8.06 7.13 -23.89
N GLN A 149 -6.82 6.64 -23.81
CA GLN A 149 -6.14 5.98 -24.93
C GLN A 149 -6.67 4.56 -25.20
N MET A 150 -7.25 3.90 -24.20
CA MET A 150 -7.78 2.54 -24.30
C MET A 150 -9.28 2.51 -24.62
N ASN A 151 -9.82 3.54 -25.27
CA ASN A 151 -11.24 3.63 -25.66
C ASN A 151 -12.21 3.40 -24.49
N HIS A 152 -11.88 3.96 -23.32
CA HIS A 152 -12.67 3.87 -22.09
C HIS A 152 -12.81 2.45 -21.49
N GLN A 153 -12.01 1.48 -21.92
CA GLN A 153 -12.00 0.12 -21.37
C GLN A 153 -11.21 0.04 -20.06
N PHE A 154 -11.67 -0.80 -19.13
CA PHE A 154 -11.01 -1.05 -17.84
C PHE A 154 -10.36 -2.43 -17.78
N LEU A 155 -10.91 -3.44 -18.46
CA LEU A 155 -10.36 -4.79 -18.47
C LEU A 155 -9.24 -4.94 -19.51
N VAL A 156 -8.20 -4.13 -19.35
CA VAL A 156 -7.05 -4.08 -20.24
C VAL A 156 -5.76 -4.30 -19.46
N LEU A 157 -4.72 -4.78 -20.16
CA LEU A 157 -3.43 -5.12 -19.57
C LEU A 157 -2.84 -4.02 -18.65
N PRO A 158 -2.86 -2.72 -19.02
CA PRO A 158 -2.37 -1.66 -18.13
C PRO A 158 -3.05 -1.62 -16.77
N PHE A 159 -4.38 -1.75 -16.71
CA PHE A 159 -5.12 -1.66 -15.46
C PHE A 159 -5.08 -2.94 -14.65
N ILE A 160 -5.04 -4.11 -15.29
CA ILE A 160 -4.80 -5.39 -14.62
C ILE A 160 -3.45 -5.35 -13.89
N MET A 161 -2.38 -4.91 -14.57
CA MET A 161 -1.06 -4.79 -13.95
C MET A 161 -1.02 -3.72 -12.88
N PHE A 162 -1.78 -2.62 -13.04
CA PHE A 162 -1.91 -1.59 -12.01
C PHE A 162 -2.56 -2.12 -10.72
N VAL A 163 -3.66 -2.88 -10.81
CA VAL A 163 -4.28 -3.46 -9.61
C VAL A 163 -3.43 -4.55 -8.96
N VAL A 164 -2.68 -5.33 -9.76
CA VAL A 164 -1.66 -6.27 -9.24
C VAL A 164 -0.58 -5.52 -8.47
N HIS A 165 -0.06 -4.41 -9.01
CA HIS A 165 0.91 -3.56 -8.31
C HIS A 165 0.38 -3.04 -6.96
N LEU A 166 -0.88 -2.58 -6.93
CA LEU A 166 -1.50 -2.11 -5.68
C LEU A 166 -1.65 -3.23 -4.65
N ALA A 167 -2.10 -4.42 -5.07
CA ALA A 167 -2.26 -5.57 -4.17
C ALA A 167 -0.92 -6.03 -3.58
N LEU A 168 0.15 -6.10 -4.39
CA LEU A 168 1.50 -6.39 -3.90
C LEU A 168 1.99 -5.33 -2.91
N GLY A 169 1.65 -4.05 -3.15
CA GLY A 169 1.89 -2.94 -2.24
C GLY A 169 1.24 -3.10 -0.87
N ASP A 170 -0.01 -3.55 -0.86
CA ASP A 170 -0.78 -3.74 0.36
C ASP A 170 -0.30 -4.94 1.17
N THR A 171 -0.02 -6.06 0.52
CA THR A 171 0.59 -7.24 1.15
C THR A 171 1.90 -6.88 1.81
N TRP A 172 2.76 -6.10 1.13
CA TRP A 172 3.99 -5.61 1.74
C TRP A 172 3.72 -4.78 3.00
N ASN A 173 2.80 -3.82 2.94
CA ASN A 173 2.51 -2.98 4.10
C ASN A 173 2.02 -3.82 5.29
N THR A 174 1.19 -4.84 5.06
CA THR A 174 0.75 -5.75 6.13
C THR A 174 1.97 -6.44 6.78
N ILE A 175 2.85 -7.05 5.97
CA ILE A 175 4.03 -7.77 6.47
C ILE A 175 4.97 -6.83 7.26
N PHE A 176 5.24 -5.64 6.74
CA PHE A 176 6.18 -4.71 7.36
C PHE A 176 5.60 -4.00 8.58
N THR A 177 4.33 -3.56 8.54
CA THR A 177 3.77 -2.70 9.59
C THR A 177 2.93 -3.43 10.63
N VAL A 178 2.28 -4.54 10.27
CA VAL A 178 1.45 -5.33 11.19
C VAL A 178 2.30 -6.40 11.86
N GLU A 179 3.00 -7.20 11.05
CA GLU A 179 3.71 -8.38 11.55
C GLU A 179 5.17 -8.11 11.93
N ARG A 180 5.71 -6.93 11.57
CA ARG A 180 7.06 -6.46 11.95
C ARG A 180 8.19 -7.42 11.57
N ARG A 181 7.96 -8.28 10.57
CA ARG A 181 8.97 -9.22 10.04
C ARG A 181 9.92 -8.46 9.11
N LEU A 182 10.88 -7.76 9.69
CA LEU A 182 11.78 -6.85 8.97
C LEU A 182 12.60 -7.59 7.90
N GLY A 183 13.03 -8.83 8.17
CA GLY A 183 13.75 -9.67 7.21
C GLY A 183 12.88 -10.09 6.01
N ALA A 184 11.72 -10.68 6.26
CA ALA A 184 10.80 -11.11 5.20
C ALA A 184 10.26 -9.95 4.36
N ALA A 185 10.18 -8.74 4.94
CA ALA A 185 9.71 -7.56 4.23
C ALA A 185 10.68 -7.09 3.13
N VAL A 186 11.99 -7.33 3.25
CA VAL A 186 13.01 -6.85 2.29
C VAL A 186 12.82 -7.42 0.87
N PRO A 187 12.82 -8.75 0.64
CA PRO A 187 12.60 -9.28 -0.70
C PRO A 187 11.18 -9.00 -1.19
N VAL A 188 10.20 -8.93 -0.29
CA VAL A 188 8.80 -8.62 -0.65
C VAL A 188 8.65 -7.17 -1.11
N VAL A 189 9.38 -6.19 -0.55
CA VAL A 189 9.42 -4.80 -1.07
C VAL A 189 10.00 -4.74 -2.47
N ILE A 190 11.14 -5.40 -2.65
CA ILE A 190 11.95 -5.27 -3.86
C ILE A 190 11.26 -6.00 -5.01
N LEU A 191 10.80 -7.23 -4.77
CA LEU A 191 10.13 -8.04 -5.78
C LEU A 191 8.66 -7.65 -5.97
N GLY A 192 7.99 -7.17 -4.91
CA GLY A 192 6.59 -6.77 -4.96
C GLY A 192 6.45 -5.32 -5.45
N PRO A 193 6.31 -4.33 -4.57
CA PRO A 193 6.04 -2.94 -4.93
C PRO A 193 7.01 -2.31 -5.92
N TRP A 194 8.33 -2.54 -5.79
CA TRP A 194 9.32 -1.87 -6.62
C TRP A 194 9.34 -2.42 -8.05
N LEU A 195 9.51 -3.74 -8.22
CA LEU A 195 9.53 -4.36 -9.54
C LEU A 195 8.18 -4.21 -10.27
N SER A 196 7.06 -4.39 -9.56
CA SER A 196 5.74 -4.18 -10.18
C SER A 196 5.50 -2.74 -10.62
N ALA A 197 6.04 -1.74 -9.90
CA ALA A 197 5.95 -0.34 -10.34
C ALA A 197 6.70 -0.08 -11.64
N LEU A 198 7.88 -0.70 -11.82
CA LEU A 198 8.64 -0.61 -13.06
C LEU A 198 7.87 -1.22 -14.23
N VAL A 199 7.27 -2.40 -14.02
CA VAL A 199 6.45 -3.07 -15.04
C VAL A 199 5.24 -2.20 -15.42
N VAL A 200 4.50 -1.68 -14.45
CA VAL A 200 3.34 -0.80 -14.73
C VAL A 200 3.78 0.46 -15.46
N THR A 201 4.90 1.08 -15.05
CA THR A 201 5.43 2.28 -15.71
C THR A 201 5.83 2.00 -17.15
N ALA A 202 6.45 0.85 -17.43
CA ALA A 202 6.81 0.46 -18.80
C ALA A 202 5.57 0.24 -19.67
N ILE A 203 4.52 -0.42 -19.14
CA ILE A 203 3.26 -0.64 -19.86
C ILE A 203 2.53 0.68 -20.09
N TYR A 204 2.52 1.57 -19.10
CA TYR A 204 1.92 2.89 -19.22
C TYR A 204 2.68 3.73 -20.26
N TRP A 205 4.01 3.65 -20.29
CA TRP A 205 4.83 4.32 -21.30
C TRP A 205 4.53 3.84 -22.72
N GLN A 206 4.35 2.53 -22.92
CA GLN A 206 3.98 1.95 -24.21
C GLN A 206 2.57 2.37 -24.67
N THR A 207 1.66 2.62 -23.73
CA THR A 207 0.28 3.03 -24.03
C THR A 207 0.16 4.55 -24.22
N ASN A 208 0.80 5.32 -23.34
CA ASN A 208 0.83 6.78 -23.33
C ASN A 208 2.13 7.27 -22.70
N HIS A 209 3.02 7.86 -23.50
CA HIS A 209 4.33 8.34 -23.02
C HIS A 209 4.23 9.33 -21.86
N VAL A 210 3.22 10.21 -21.85
CA VAL A 210 3.01 11.18 -20.77
C VAL A 210 2.60 10.46 -19.48
N ALA A 211 1.70 9.49 -19.57
CA ALA A 211 1.29 8.69 -18.40
C ALA A 211 2.46 7.89 -17.81
N GLY A 212 3.29 7.28 -18.67
CA GLY A 212 4.51 6.60 -18.23
C GLY A 212 5.51 7.55 -17.57
N MET A 213 5.70 8.75 -18.13
CA MET A 213 6.60 9.77 -17.57
C MET A 213 6.12 10.24 -16.19
N ILE A 214 4.82 10.53 -16.04
CA ILE A 214 4.21 10.93 -14.76
C ILE A 214 4.40 9.82 -13.72
N LEU A 215 4.16 8.57 -14.08
CA LEU A 215 4.29 7.45 -13.15
C LEU A 215 5.76 7.16 -12.78
N SER A 216 6.72 7.48 -13.64
CA SER A 216 8.15 7.29 -13.36
C SER A 216 8.65 8.03 -12.11
N PHE A 217 8.05 9.19 -11.78
CA PHE A 217 8.35 9.91 -10.53
C PHE A 217 8.03 9.08 -9.29
N SER A 218 7.00 8.24 -9.35
CA SER A 218 6.66 7.31 -8.26
C SER A 218 7.69 6.19 -8.12
N CYS A 219 8.30 5.71 -9.22
CA CYS A 219 9.38 4.72 -9.19
C CYS A 219 10.65 5.25 -8.50
N ILE A 220 10.95 6.53 -8.65
CA ILE A 220 12.07 7.17 -7.95
C ILE A 220 11.86 7.06 -6.44
N TRP A 221 10.67 7.43 -5.95
CA TRP A 221 10.35 7.31 -4.52
C TRP A 221 10.36 5.86 -4.04
N LEU A 222 9.82 4.93 -4.82
CA LEU A 222 9.85 3.50 -4.47
C LEU A 222 11.28 2.96 -4.38
N THR A 223 12.22 3.50 -5.16
CA THR A 223 13.65 3.16 -5.07
C THR A 223 14.24 3.65 -3.76
N VAL A 224 13.91 4.89 -3.35
CA VAL A 224 14.31 5.43 -2.03
C VAL A 224 13.70 4.60 -0.90
N ALA A 225 12.43 4.22 -1.00
CA ALA A 225 11.75 3.39 -0.01
C ALA A 225 12.37 1.99 0.09
N ALA A 226 12.72 1.36 -1.04
CA ALA A 226 13.40 0.07 -1.08
C ALA A 226 14.78 0.14 -0.41
N ALA A 227 15.57 1.16 -0.73
CA ALA A 227 16.85 1.40 -0.08
C ALA A 227 16.69 1.63 1.42
N LEU A 228 15.65 2.35 1.85
CA LEU A 228 15.39 2.63 3.26
C LEU A 228 15.05 1.36 4.03
N VAL A 229 14.13 0.54 3.50
CA VAL A 229 13.75 -0.74 4.12
C VAL A 229 14.95 -1.68 4.21
N PHE A 230 15.75 -1.75 3.14
CA PHE A 230 16.99 -2.53 3.13
C PHE A 230 17.99 -2.06 4.20
N ARG A 231 18.19 -0.74 4.35
CA ARG A 231 19.09 -0.21 5.38
C ARG A 231 18.54 -0.36 6.80
N ILE A 232 17.23 -0.25 6.99
CA ILE A 232 16.60 -0.53 8.30
C ILE A 232 16.83 -2.00 8.66
N TRP A 233 16.64 -2.93 7.73
CA TRP A 233 16.92 -4.35 7.98
C TRP A 233 18.38 -4.61 8.38
N GLN A 234 19.35 -4.02 7.66
CA GLN A 234 20.77 -4.13 8.01
C GLN A 234 21.10 -3.59 9.42
N LEU A 235 20.43 -2.52 9.84
CA LEU A 235 20.68 -1.87 11.13
C LEU A 235 20.00 -2.55 12.33
N ASN A 236 19.00 -3.40 12.10
CA ASN A 236 18.17 -3.99 13.15
C ASN A 236 18.27 -5.53 13.18
N GLY A 237 19.48 -6.07 13.01
CA GLY A 237 19.76 -7.48 13.30
C GLY A 237 19.69 -8.44 12.12
N SER A 238 19.44 -7.96 10.89
CA SER A 238 19.51 -8.77 9.66
C SER A 238 18.78 -10.11 9.75
N GLU A 239 17.54 -10.10 10.26
CA GLU A 239 16.69 -11.29 10.35
C GLU A 239 16.59 -12.02 8.99
N PRO A 240 16.35 -13.35 8.97
CA PRO A 240 16.22 -14.10 7.73
C PRO A 240 15.21 -13.47 6.75
N LEU A 241 15.51 -13.51 5.45
CA LEU A 241 14.71 -12.91 4.39
C LEU A 241 13.36 -13.64 4.13
N TYR A 242 12.96 -14.55 5.01
CA TYR A 242 11.73 -15.35 4.92
C TYR A 242 11.01 -15.33 6.27
N PRO A 243 9.67 -15.48 6.29
CA PRO A 243 8.91 -15.44 7.54
C PRO A 243 9.25 -16.65 8.41
N VAL A 244 9.69 -16.36 9.63
CA VAL A 244 10.10 -17.36 10.61
C VAL A 244 9.03 -17.47 11.72
N LYS A 245 8.82 -18.68 12.26
CA LYS A 245 7.91 -18.87 13.41
C LYS A 245 8.44 -18.13 14.64
N LEU A 246 7.55 -17.43 15.34
CA LEU A 246 7.83 -16.85 16.65
C LEU A 246 7.23 -17.79 17.70
N THR A 247 8.07 -18.53 18.42
CA THR A 247 7.63 -19.31 19.58
C THR A 247 7.80 -18.47 20.84
N PRO A 248 6.74 -18.28 21.66
CA PRO A 248 6.91 -17.77 23.01
C PRO A 248 7.83 -18.71 23.77
N VAL A 249 8.81 -18.17 24.51
CA VAL A 249 9.56 -18.97 25.49
C VAL A 249 8.57 -19.29 26.61
N GLU A 250 8.18 -20.56 26.74
CA GLU A 250 7.59 -21.06 27.98
C GLU A 250 8.72 -21.09 29.02
N GLU A 251 8.66 -20.20 30.01
CA GLU A 251 9.41 -20.34 31.27
C GLU A 251 8.73 -21.36 32.18
#